data_AF-A0A8T5RWZ6-F1
#
_entry.id   AF-A0A8T5RWZ6-F1
#
_cell.length_a   1.000
_cell.length_b   1.000
_cell.length_c   1.000
_cell.angle_alpha   90.00
_cell.angle_beta   90.00
_cell.angle_gamma   90.00
#
_symmetry.space_group_name_H-M   'P 1'
#
loop_
_entity.id
_entity.type
_entity.pdbx_description
1 polymer ?
#
loop_
_entity_poly.entity_id
_entity_poly.type
_entity_poly.pdbx_seq_one_letter_code
_entity_poly.pdbx_strand_id
1 'polypeptide(L)'
;MLFCIQIFMLIIFIIIFRYEFQIDFDVSTDPRASEQQFVIQFLANLIMYNNSFGFVYINLTWIVVSLIPILIFSDFKKAYSMNLTTFFFPNFFFYVFYWRYSEIIFAGLFSAFIINTIILGLTIAIVSIALSLILKFIKRFRKNTKIVNLEQIESLNRIKCPECGTQFNSIPKYCYNCNKLISNELGENIGKAK
;
A
#
# COMPACT_ATOMS: atom_id res chain seq x y z
N MET A 1 8.47 -2.03 13.50
CA MET A 1 8.75 -0.78 12.74
C MET A 1 7.56 -0.36 11.88
N LEU A 2 7.11 -1.15 10.90
CA LEU A 2 5.99 -0.76 10.02
C LEU A 2 4.70 -0.44 10.77
N PHE A 3 4.39 -1.19 11.84
CA PHE A 3 3.23 -0.95 12.69
C PHE A 3 3.27 0.47 13.26
N CYS A 4 4.41 0.84 13.85
CA CYS A 4 4.63 2.16 14.43
C CYS A 4 4.49 3.26 13.37
N ILE A 5 4.99 3.03 12.15
CA ILE A 5 4.84 3.99 11.04
C ILE A 5 3.36 4.15 10.68
N GLN A 6 2.59 3.06 10.58
CA GLN A 6 1.18 3.13 10.26
C GLN A 6 0.38 3.86 11.34
N ILE A 7 0.61 3.54 12.63
CA ILE A 7 -0.01 4.24 13.75
C ILE A 7 0.37 5.73 13.74
N PHE A 8 1.64 6.05 13.55
CA PHE A 8 2.11 7.43 13.49
C PHE A 8 1.45 8.21 12.34
N MET A 9 1.30 7.60 11.17
CA MET A 9 0.59 8.21 10.04
C MET A 9 -0.90 8.43 10.33
N LEU A 10 -1.59 7.49 10.98
CA LEU A 10 -2.97 7.67 11.41
C LEU A 10 -3.10 8.89 12.34
N ILE A 11 -2.20 9.00 13.32
CA ILE A 11 -2.16 10.11 14.27
C ILE A 11 -1.95 11.44 13.53
N ILE A 12 -0.98 11.49 12.61
CA ILE A 12 -0.71 12.69 11.81
C ILE A 12 -1.96 13.12 11.03
N PHE A 13 -2.66 12.17 10.38
CA PHE A 13 -3.84 12.52 9.61
C PHE A 13 -4.93 13.14 10.49
N ILE A 14 -5.22 12.54 11.64
CA ILE A 14 -6.20 13.09 12.58
C ILE A 14 -5.84 14.51 13.02
N ILE A 15 -4.57 14.76 13.34
CA ILE A 15 -4.12 16.09 13.79
C ILE A 15 -4.23 17.12 12.67
N ILE A 16 -3.80 16.78 11.44
CA ILE A 16 -3.82 17.70 10.29
C ILE A 16 -5.25 18.07 9.90
N PHE A 17 -6.13 17.07 9.81
CA PHE A 17 -7.52 17.28 9.40
C PHE A 17 -8.46 17.64 10.54
N ARG A 18 -7.94 17.70 11.78
CA ARG A 18 -8.68 18.00 13.02
C ARG A 18 -9.96 17.18 13.14
N TYR A 19 -9.85 15.89 12.82
CA TYR A 19 -10.99 14.98 12.96
C TYR A 19 -11.24 14.67 14.43
N GLU A 20 -12.48 14.83 14.86
CA GLU A 20 -12.90 14.55 16.22
C GLU A 20 -14.25 13.81 16.20
N PHE A 21 -14.25 12.62 16.75
CA PHE A 21 -15.45 11.88 17.11
C PHE A 21 -15.85 12.29 18.52
N GLN A 22 -17.13 12.50 18.82
CA GLN A 22 -17.54 12.84 20.18
C GLN A 22 -18.08 11.60 20.90
N ILE A 23 -17.46 11.25 22.03
CA ILE A 23 -17.93 10.19 22.94
C ILE A 23 -18.42 10.82 24.24
N ASP A 24 -19.57 10.32 24.69
CA ASP A 24 -20.06 10.59 26.04
C ASP A 24 -19.48 9.57 27.02
N PHE A 25 -19.26 10.01 28.26
CA PHE A 25 -18.71 9.18 29.32
C PHE A 25 -19.63 9.14 30.52
N ASP A 26 -19.62 8.02 31.25
CA ASP A 26 -20.33 7.92 32.52
C ASP A 26 -19.77 8.97 33.48
N VAL A 27 -20.63 9.55 34.31
CA VAL A 27 -20.21 10.49 35.35
C VAL A 27 -19.32 9.74 36.33
N SER A 28 -18.02 10.03 36.29
CA SER A 28 -17.02 9.38 37.13
C SER A 28 -16.60 10.29 38.28
N THR A 29 -16.49 9.72 39.46
CA THR A 29 -15.90 10.36 40.65
C THR A 29 -14.40 10.05 40.79
N ASP A 30 -13.81 9.31 39.84
CA ASP A 30 -12.39 8.96 39.84
C ASP A 30 -11.53 10.21 39.51
N PRO A 31 -10.51 10.55 40.34
CA PRO A 31 -9.57 11.62 40.02
C PRO A 31 -8.80 11.42 38.70
N ARG A 32 -8.70 10.18 38.18
CA ARG A 32 -8.05 9.86 36.90
C ARG A 32 -9.02 9.82 35.71
N ALA A 33 -10.29 10.17 35.93
CA ALA A 33 -11.30 10.11 34.87
C ALA A 33 -10.89 10.91 33.63
N SER A 34 -10.27 12.08 33.79
CA SER A 34 -9.85 12.92 32.67
C SER A 34 -8.79 12.26 31.78
N GLU A 35 -7.78 11.63 32.37
CA GLU A 35 -6.73 10.91 31.62
C GLU A 35 -7.29 9.70 30.89
N GLN A 36 -8.16 8.94 31.55
CA GLN A 36 -8.82 7.76 30.97
C GLN A 36 -9.72 8.16 29.79
N GLN A 37 -10.55 9.20 29.98
CA GLN A 37 -11.41 9.76 28.94
C GLN A 37 -10.60 10.27 27.75
N PHE A 38 -9.49 10.96 27.98
CA PHE A 38 -8.59 11.41 26.92
C PHE A 38 -8.06 10.23 26.09
N VAL A 39 -7.58 9.16 26.74
CA VAL A 39 -7.06 7.98 26.02
C VAL A 39 -8.15 7.32 25.20
N ILE A 40 -9.36 7.14 25.76
CA ILE A 40 -10.48 6.53 25.03
C ILE A 40 -10.90 7.41 23.86
N GLN A 41 -11.00 8.72 24.06
CA GLN A 41 -11.37 9.69 23.03
C GLN A 41 -10.33 9.71 21.90
N PHE A 42 -9.05 9.66 22.24
CA PHE A 42 -7.96 9.56 21.27
C PHE A 42 -8.05 8.28 20.44
N LEU A 43 -8.31 7.14 21.08
CA LEU A 43 -8.51 5.86 20.38
C LEU A 43 -9.76 5.89 19.49
N ALA A 44 -10.85 6.50 19.96
CA ALA A 44 -12.08 6.64 19.20
C ALA A 44 -11.86 7.46 17.92
N ASN A 45 -11.09 8.55 17.99
CA ASN A 45 -10.76 9.37 16.82
C ASN A 45 -10.00 8.59 15.74
N LEU A 46 -9.32 7.49 16.10
CA LEU A 46 -8.61 6.62 15.15
C LEU A 46 -9.55 5.69 14.38
N ILE A 47 -10.72 5.34 14.92
CA ILE A 47 -11.49 4.17 14.42
C ILE A 47 -13.00 4.43 14.29
N MET A 48 -13.57 5.39 15.00
CA MET A 48 -15.01 5.63 15.08
C MET A 48 -15.49 6.82 14.25
N TYR A 49 -16.76 6.76 13.86
CA TYR A 49 -17.49 7.82 13.17
C TYR A 49 -18.99 7.72 13.48
N ASN A 50 -19.70 8.85 13.46
CA ASN A 50 -21.15 8.93 13.69
C ASN A 50 -21.92 9.61 12.54
N ASN A 51 -21.22 10.15 11.53
CA ASN A 51 -21.82 10.84 10.41
C ASN A 51 -21.16 10.43 9.09
N SER A 52 -21.78 10.80 7.96
CA SER A 52 -21.30 10.43 6.63
C SER A 52 -19.91 10.98 6.31
N PHE A 53 -19.57 12.16 6.82
CA PHE A 53 -18.25 12.74 6.64
C PHE A 53 -17.17 11.90 7.34
N GLY A 54 -17.39 11.56 8.61
CA GLY A 54 -16.50 10.72 9.41
C GLY A 54 -16.38 9.31 8.82
N PHE A 55 -17.47 8.75 8.30
CA PHE A 55 -17.45 7.47 7.59
C PHE A 55 -16.45 7.50 6.43
N VAL A 56 -16.57 8.50 5.54
CA VAL A 56 -15.68 8.67 4.39
C VAL A 56 -14.25 8.94 4.86
N TYR A 57 -14.07 9.86 5.80
CA TYR A 57 -12.77 10.27 6.30
C TYR A 57 -11.99 9.11 6.93
N ILE A 58 -12.59 8.37 7.87
CA ILE A 58 -11.94 7.25 8.56
C ILE A 58 -11.59 6.15 7.55
N ASN A 59 -12.53 5.73 6.70
CA ASN A 59 -12.26 4.68 5.73
C ASN A 59 -11.15 5.09 4.75
N LEU A 60 -11.16 6.32 4.22
CA LEU A 60 -10.10 6.80 3.33
C LEU A 60 -8.74 6.88 4.02
N THR A 61 -8.70 7.37 5.24
CA THR A 61 -7.45 7.46 6.02
C THR A 61 -6.85 6.08 6.23
N TRP A 62 -7.67 5.10 6.63
CA TRP A 62 -7.24 3.72 6.79
C TRP A 62 -6.81 3.07 5.47
N ILE A 63 -7.48 3.38 4.36
CA ILE A 63 -7.07 2.93 3.03
C ILE A 63 -5.67 3.44 2.71
N VAL A 64 -5.42 4.75 2.86
CA VAL A 64 -4.13 5.38 2.59
C VAL A 64 -3.02 4.76 3.45
N VAL A 65 -3.26 4.58 4.74
CA VAL A 65 -2.29 3.95 5.65
C VAL A 65 -2.07 2.48 5.32
N SER A 66 -3.11 1.78 4.86
CA SER A 66 -3.02 0.38 4.44
C SER A 66 -2.18 0.17 3.18
N LEU A 67 -1.98 1.21 2.37
CA LEU A 67 -1.11 1.16 1.20
C LEU A 67 0.36 0.92 1.58
N ILE A 68 0.79 1.39 2.75
CA ILE A 68 2.21 1.32 3.17
C ILE A 68 2.74 -0.12 3.10
N PRO A 69 2.17 -1.09 3.84
CA PRO A 69 2.64 -2.47 3.77
C PRO A 69 2.30 -3.14 2.43
N ILE A 70 1.27 -2.72 1.70
CA ILE A 70 0.96 -3.24 0.35
C ILE A 70 2.05 -2.87 -0.67
N LEU A 71 2.59 -1.65 -0.58
CA LEU A 71 3.65 -1.19 -1.46
C LEU A 71 5.01 -1.81 -1.11
N ILE A 72 5.26 -2.01 0.19
CA ILE A 72 6.51 -2.57 0.72
C ILE A 72 6.54 -4.10 0.54
N PHE A 73 5.45 -4.78 0.91
CA PHE A 73 5.34 -6.22 0.75
C PHE A 73 4.69 -6.55 -0.59
N SER A 74 5.43 -7.21 -1.48
CA SER A 74 4.87 -7.76 -2.72
C SER A 74 3.95 -8.98 -2.51
N ASP A 75 3.67 -9.34 -1.25
CA ASP A 75 2.84 -10.47 -0.84
C ASP A 75 1.61 -9.99 -0.08
N PHE A 76 0.43 -10.29 -0.63
CA PHE A 76 -0.85 -9.88 -0.07
C PHE A 76 -1.08 -10.44 1.33
N LYS A 77 -0.57 -11.64 1.66
CA LYS A 77 -0.75 -12.24 3.00
C LYS A 77 -0.03 -11.43 4.06
N LYS A 78 1.21 -11.01 3.76
CA LYS A 78 2.01 -10.18 4.67
C LYS A 78 1.42 -8.78 4.82
N ALA A 79 1.03 -8.16 3.71
CA ALA A 79 0.40 -6.84 3.73
C ALA A 79 -0.91 -6.84 4.52
N TYR A 80 -1.78 -7.82 4.24
CA TYR A 80 -3.04 -8.01 4.95
C TYR A 80 -2.81 -8.27 6.44
N SER A 81 -1.93 -9.20 6.81
CA SER A 81 -1.63 -9.49 8.21
C SER A 81 -1.16 -8.24 8.95
N MET A 82 -0.29 -7.44 8.31
CA MET A 82 0.22 -6.21 8.90
C MET A 82 -0.89 -5.16 9.11
N ASN A 83 -1.72 -4.94 8.09
CA ASN A 83 -2.86 -4.01 8.16
C ASN A 83 -3.86 -4.44 9.23
N LEU A 84 -4.12 -5.74 9.33
CA LEU A 84 -5.03 -6.30 10.31
C LEU A 84 -4.50 -6.15 11.74
N THR A 85 -3.21 -6.36 11.98
CA THR A 85 -2.60 -6.09 13.30
C THR A 85 -2.71 -4.60 13.67
N THR A 86 -2.41 -3.70 12.73
CA THR A 86 -2.53 -2.25 12.95
C THR A 86 -3.97 -1.84 13.22
N PHE A 87 -4.94 -2.46 12.55
CA PHE A 87 -6.37 -2.26 12.78
C PHE A 87 -6.82 -2.78 14.15
N PHE A 88 -6.44 -3.99 14.52
CA PHE A 88 -6.90 -4.61 15.77
C PHE A 88 -6.39 -3.88 17.01
N PHE A 89 -5.19 -3.33 16.97
CA PHE A 89 -4.59 -2.70 18.15
C PHE A 89 -5.44 -1.56 18.73
N PRO A 90 -5.73 -0.45 18.03
CA PRO A 90 -6.53 0.64 18.58
C PRO A 90 -7.96 0.20 18.87
N ASN A 91 -8.55 -0.69 18.06
CA ASN A 91 -9.87 -1.24 18.30
C ASN A 91 -9.93 -2.00 19.63
N PHE A 92 -9.02 -2.94 19.85
CA PHE A 92 -8.96 -3.74 21.07
C PHE A 92 -8.90 -2.85 22.32
N PHE A 93 -7.95 -1.90 22.36
CA PHE A 93 -7.80 -1.02 23.51
C PHE A 93 -9.00 -0.08 23.67
N PHE A 94 -9.60 0.39 22.57
CA PHE A 94 -10.82 1.20 22.64
C PHE A 94 -11.96 0.43 23.32
N TYR A 95 -12.27 -0.78 22.86
CA TYR A 95 -13.37 -1.56 23.41
C TYR A 95 -13.13 -1.93 24.87
N VAL A 96 -11.91 -2.37 25.20
CA VAL A 96 -11.57 -2.77 26.57
C VAL A 96 -11.65 -1.58 27.52
N PHE A 97 -11.08 -0.44 27.16
CA PHE A 97 -11.09 0.73 28.03
C PHE A 97 -12.47 1.36 28.12
N TYR A 98 -13.19 1.48 27.02
CA TYR A 98 -14.49 2.12 27.05
C TYR A 98 -15.53 1.30 27.82
N TRP A 99 -15.53 -0.03 27.65
CA TRP A 99 -16.35 -0.91 28.49
C TRP A 99 -15.98 -0.81 29.97
N ARG A 100 -14.68 -0.76 30.29
CA ARG A 100 -14.21 -0.73 31.68
C ARG A 100 -14.54 0.56 32.42
N TYR A 101 -14.48 1.70 31.74
CA TYR A 101 -14.56 3.03 32.36
C TYR A 101 -15.88 3.77 32.06
N SER A 102 -16.73 3.24 31.17
CA SER A 102 -18.06 3.80 30.89
C SER A 102 -19.03 2.70 30.43
N GLU A 103 -19.27 1.73 31.32
CA GLU A 103 -20.05 0.52 31.02
C GLU A 103 -21.48 0.82 30.55
N ILE A 104 -22.17 1.78 31.17
CA ILE A 104 -23.59 2.03 30.90
C ILE A 104 -23.77 2.61 29.49
N ILE A 105 -23.02 3.67 29.17
CA ILE A 105 -23.06 4.26 27.83
C ILE A 105 -22.47 3.29 26.79
N PHE A 106 -21.40 2.55 27.13
CA PHE A 106 -20.84 1.53 26.24
C PHE A 106 -21.89 0.51 25.82
N ALA A 107 -22.66 -0.04 26.77
CA ALA A 107 -23.67 -1.04 26.48
C ALA A 107 -24.75 -0.52 25.50
N GLY A 108 -25.14 0.76 25.63
CA GLY A 108 -26.09 1.42 24.73
C GLY A 108 -25.55 1.64 23.32
N LEU A 109 -24.24 1.90 23.17
CA LEU A 109 -23.61 2.22 21.88
C LEU A 109 -22.89 1.03 21.23
N PHE A 110 -22.72 -0.08 21.94
CA PHE A 110 -21.91 -1.22 21.52
C PHE A 110 -22.29 -1.73 20.12
N SER A 111 -23.59 -1.86 19.86
CA SER A 111 -24.10 -2.34 18.56
C SER A 111 -23.68 -1.42 17.40
N ALA A 112 -23.81 -0.11 17.57
CA ALA A 112 -23.39 0.85 16.55
C ALA A 112 -21.87 0.80 16.34
N PHE A 113 -21.11 0.73 17.43
CA PHE A 113 -19.65 0.71 17.38
C PHE A 113 -19.11 -0.56 16.74
N ILE A 114 -19.67 -1.73 17.07
CA ILE A 114 -19.22 -3.01 16.48
C ILE A 114 -19.54 -3.06 14.98
N ILE A 115 -20.65 -2.47 14.54
CA ILE A 115 -20.96 -2.35 13.11
C ILE A 115 -19.91 -1.48 12.41
N ASN A 116 -19.54 -0.33 12.97
CA ASN A 116 -18.48 0.53 12.42
C ASN A 116 -17.15 -0.23 12.28
N THR A 117 -16.77 -0.96 13.32
CA THR A 117 -15.56 -1.78 13.34
C THR A 117 -15.58 -2.87 12.28
N ILE A 118 -16.71 -3.58 12.12
CA ILE A 118 -16.88 -4.61 11.09
C ILE A 118 -16.74 -3.99 9.69
N ILE A 119 -17.41 -2.87 9.43
CA ILE A 119 -17.34 -2.19 8.13
C ILE A 119 -15.90 -1.77 7.82
N LEU A 120 -15.22 -1.13 8.77
CA LEU A 120 -13.83 -0.70 8.59
C LEU A 120 -12.88 -1.90 8.37
N GLY A 121 -13.05 -2.97 9.15
CA GLY A 121 -12.27 -4.20 9.00
C GLY A 121 -12.47 -4.85 7.63
N LEU A 122 -13.71 -4.91 7.13
CA LEU A 122 -14.02 -5.40 5.78
C LEU A 122 -13.40 -4.52 4.70
N THR A 123 -13.48 -3.19 4.83
CA THR A 123 -12.83 -2.24 3.91
C THR A 123 -11.33 -2.51 3.81
N ILE A 124 -10.65 -2.63 4.96
CA ILE A 124 -9.20 -2.89 5.01
C ILE A 124 -8.87 -4.26 4.39
N ALA A 125 -9.66 -5.29 4.67
CA ALA A 125 -9.45 -6.62 4.11
C ALA A 125 -9.58 -6.63 2.58
N ILE A 126 -10.68 -6.07 2.05
CA ILE A 126 -10.96 -6.00 0.62
C ILE A 126 -9.85 -5.22 -0.09
N VAL A 127 -9.50 -4.03 0.42
CA VAL A 127 -8.46 -3.19 -0.19
C VAL A 127 -7.10 -3.85 -0.14
N SER A 128 -6.74 -4.50 0.98
CA SER A 128 -5.46 -5.21 1.11
C SER A 128 -5.32 -6.32 0.07
N ILE A 129 -6.38 -7.09 -0.17
CA ILE A 129 -6.36 -8.19 -1.14
C ILE A 129 -6.40 -7.65 -2.58
N ALA A 130 -7.40 -6.82 -2.89
CA ALA A 130 -7.63 -6.32 -4.24
C ALA A 130 -6.42 -5.56 -4.78
N LEU A 131 -5.88 -4.63 -4.00
CA LEU A 131 -4.79 -3.77 -4.45
C LEU A 131 -3.47 -4.54 -4.58
N SER A 132 -3.20 -5.49 -3.67
CA SER A 132 -2.02 -6.35 -3.77
C SER A 132 -2.04 -7.21 -5.05
N LEU A 133 -3.22 -7.72 -5.44
CA LEU A 133 -3.39 -8.49 -6.68
C LEU A 133 -3.19 -7.61 -7.91
N ILE A 134 -3.77 -6.41 -7.92
CA ILE A 134 -3.60 -5.41 -8.99
C ILE A 134 -2.12 -5.06 -9.15
N LEU A 135 -1.40 -4.76 -8.06
CA LEU A 135 0.03 -4.44 -8.13
C LEU A 135 0.87 -5.62 -8.63
N LYS A 136 0.55 -6.85 -8.23
CA LYS A 136 1.23 -8.05 -8.74
C LYS A 136 1.00 -8.24 -10.23
N PHE A 137 -0.23 -7.99 -10.70
CA PHE A 137 -0.57 -8.02 -12.12
C PHE A 137 0.22 -6.97 -12.91
N ILE A 138 0.21 -5.70 -12.47
CA ILE A 138 0.97 -4.61 -13.11
C ILE A 138 2.48 -4.93 -13.18
N LYS A 139 3.06 -5.43 -12.08
CA LYS A 139 4.49 -5.82 -12.05
C LYS A 139 4.81 -6.95 -13.03
N ARG A 140 3.90 -7.93 -13.19
CA ARG A 140 4.06 -9.03 -14.15
C ARG A 140 4.03 -8.52 -15.59
N PHE A 141 3.09 -7.64 -15.93
CA PHE A 141 3.01 -7.02 -17.25
C PHE A 141 4.29 -6.26 -17.59
N ARG A 142 4.76 -5.40 -16.68
CA ARG A 142 6.00 -4.64 -16.88
C ARG A 142 7.22 -5.53 -17.10
N LYS A 143 7.31 -6.67 -16.39
CA LYS A 143 8.41 -7.64 -16.57
C LYS A 143 8.34 -8.29 -17.95
N ASN A 144 7.16 -8.70 -18.40
CA ASN A 144 6.97 -9.31 -19.71
C ASN A 144 7.32 -8.33 -20.84
N THR A 145 6.87 -7.08 -20.77
CA THR A 145 7.22 -6.05 -21.77
C THR A 145 8.72 -5.81 -21.83
N LYS A 146 9.41 -5.80 -20.67
CA LYS A 146 10.87 -5.64 -20.63
C LYS A 146 11.60 -6.82 -21.31
N ILE A 147 11.11 -8.05 -21.11
CA ILE A 147 11.67 -9.24 -21.75
C ILE A 147 11.47 -9.17 -23.26
N VAL A 148 10.26 -8.84 -23.73
CA VAL A 148 9.96 -8.67 -25.16
C VAL A 148 10.85 -7.59 -25.80
N ASN A 149 11.05 -6.47 -25.12
CA ASN A 149 11.95 -5.42 -25.62
C ASN A 149 13.41 -5.88 -25.70
N LEU A 150 13.88 -6.68 -24.73
CA LEU A 150 15.23 -7.25 -24.76
C LEU A 150 15.40 -8.26 -25.90
N GLU A 151 14.41 -9.13 -26.12
CA GLU A 151 14.40 -10.08 -27.25
C GLU A 151 14.37 -9.37 -28.61
N GLN A 152 13.62 -8.27 -28.72
CA GLN A 152 13.63 -7.41 -29.91
C GLN A 152 15.01 -6.77 -30.14
N ILE A 153 15.65 -6.23 -29.10
CA ILE A 153 17.01 -5.67 -29.20
C ILE A 153 18.02 -6.77 -29.56
N GLU A 154 17.89 -7.97 -29.00
CA GLU A 154 18.76 -9.10 -29.33
C GLU A 154 18.60 -9.50 -30.81
N SER A 155 17.37 -9.59 -31.31
CA SER A 155 17.12 -9.92 -32.72
C SER A 155 17.62 -8.86 -33.70
N LEU A 156 17.54 -7.56 -33.35
CA LEU A 156 18.12 -6.48 -34.16
C LEU A 156 19.66 -6.54 -34.21
N ASN A 157 20.30 -7.10 -33.20
CA ASN A 157 21.75 -7.25 -33.13
C ASN A 157 22.25 -8.58 -33.73
N ARG A 158 21.37 -9.43 -34.28
CA ARG A 158 21.78 -10.65 -34.96
C ARG A 158 22.16 -10.36 -36.40
N ILE A 159 23.45 -10.44 -36.70
CA ILE A 159 23.98 -10.25 -38.06
C ILE A 159 24.54 -11.56 -38.60
N LYS A 160 24.19 -11.88 -39.84
CA LYS A 160 24.77 -12.98 -40.60
C LYS A 160 25.85 -12.42 -41.52
N CYS A 161 27.05 -12.99 -41.47
CA CYS A 161 28.10 -12.63 -42.41
C CYS A 161 27.66 -12.97 -43.85
N PRO A 162 27.69 -12.02 -44.80
CA PRO A 162 27.28 -12.28 -46.19
C PRO A 162 28.22 -13.26 -46.91
N GLU A 163 29.45 -13.41 -46.42
CA GLU A 163 30.53 -14.12 -47.11
C GLU A 163 30.67 -15.59 -46.67
N CYS A 164 30.55 -15.87 -45.38
CA CYS A 164 30.69 -17.22 -44.84
C CYS A 164 29.44 -17.73 -44.12
N GLY A 165 28.37 -16.93 -44.05
CA GLY A 165 27.10 -17.32 -43.45
C GLY A 165 27.09 -17.46 -41.93
N THR A 166 28.21 -17.19 -41.24
CA THR A 166 28.30 -17.25 -39.78
C THR A 166 27.39 -16.20 -39.13
N GLN A 167 26.63 -16.61 -38.12
CA GLN A 167 25.74 -15.73 -37.36
C GLN A 167 26.42 -15.20 -36.10
N PHE A 168 26.22 -13.92 -35.82
CA PHE A 168 26.72 -13.25 -34.63
C PHE A 168 25.56 -12.63 -33.87
N ASN A 169 25.55 -12.77 -32.54
CA ASN A 169 24.58 -12.11 -31.65
C ASN A 169 25.02 -10.69 -31.25
N SER A 170 25.77 -10.03 -32.12
CA SER A 170 26.32 -8.68 -31.96
C SER A 170 26.53 -8.05 -33.33
N ILE A 171 26.85 -6.76 -33.38
CA ILE A 171 27.21 -6.03 -34.61
C ILE A 171 28.74 -5.90 -34.69
N PRO A 172 29.49 -6.94 -35.11
CA PRO A 172 30.93 -6.84 -35.27
C PRO A 172 31.27 -6.11 -36.58
N LYS A 173 32.31 -5.29 -36.54
CA LYS A 173 32.84 -4.59 -37.73
C LYS A 173 33.45 -5.56 -38.76
N TYR A 174 34.00 -6.68 -38.26
CA TYR A 174 34.62 -7.75 -39.05
C TYR A 174 34.04 -9.10 -38.66
N CYS A 175 33.93 -10.02 -39.61
CA CYS A 175 33.55 -11.39 -39.34
C CYS A 175 34.68 -12.13 -38.63
N TYR A 176 34.45 -12.63 -37.42
CA TYR A 176 35.48 -13.39 -36.67
C TYR A 176 35.86 -14.74 -37.29
N ASN A 177 35.10 -15.22 -38.27
CA ASN A 177 35.37 -16.49 -38.95
C ASN A 177 36.14 -16.32 -40.26
N CYS A 178 35.75 -15.34 -41.10
CA CYS A 178 36.38 -15.13 -42.42
C CYS A 178 37.19 -13.83 -42.53
N ASN A 179 37.30 -13.05 -41.44
CA ASN A 179 37.98 -11.75 -41.35
C ASN A 179 37.52 -10.68 -42.36
N LYS A 180 36.43 -10.91 -43.09
CA LYS A 180 35.87 -9.92 -44.01
C LYS A 180 35.07 -8.85 -43.26
N LEU A 181 35.14 -7.61 -43.76
CA LEU A 181 34.38 -6.47 -43.25
C LEU A 181 32.88 -6.74 -43.45
N ILE A 182 32.07 -6.53 -42.40
CA ILE A 182 30.61 -6.75 -42.46
C ILE A 182 29.83 -5.44 -42.70
N SER A 183 30.46 -4.27 -42.52
CA SER A 183 29.74 -2.99 -42.49
C SER A 183 29.09 -2.61 -43.82
N ASN A 184 27.76 -2.48 -43.81
CA ASN A 184 27.07 -1.44 -44.56
C ASN A 184 26.85 -0.25 -43.60
N GLU A 185 27.13 0.95 -44.08
CA GLU A 185 27.06 2.22 -43.36
C GLU A 185 25.76 2.39 -42.55
N LEU A 186 25.82 2.33 -41.22
CA LEU A 186 24.73 2.76 -40.32
C LEU A 186 25.28 3.25 -38.97
N GLY A 187 26.46 3.88 -39.01
CA GLY A 187 27.07 4.59 -37.89
C GLY A 187 26.82 6.10 -37.87
N GLU A 188 26.09 6.67 -38.82
CA GLU A 188 25.97 8.14 -38.96
C GLU A 188 24.63 8.76 -38.50
N ASN A 189 23.60 7.98 -38.14
CA ASN A 189 22.28 8.56 -37.85
C ASN A 189 21.85 8.62 -36.37
N ILE A 190 22.72 8.31 -35.41
CA ILE A 190 22.41 8.48 -33.96
C ILE A 190 22.91 9.85 -33.43
N GLY A 191 23.48 10.71 -34.29
CA GLY A 191 24.07 12.00 -33.90
C GLY A 191 23.33 13.27 -34.34
N LYS A 192 22.11 13.19 -34.89
CA LYS A 192 21.32 14.38 -35.28
C LYS A 192 19.83 14.21 -34.95
N ALA A 193 19.49 14.41 -33.69
CA ALA A 193 18.16 14.89 -33.31
C ALA A 193 18.34 16.34 -32.81
N LYS A 194 17.74 17.28 -33.55
CA LYS A 194 17.44 18.64 -33.09
C LYS A 194 16.25 18.59 -32.15
#